data_AF-A0A7V6YZI2-F1
#
_entry.id   AF-A0A7V6YZI2-F1
#
_cell.length_a   1.000
_cell.length_b   1.000
_cell.length_c   1.000
_cell.angle_alpha   90.00
_cell.angle_beta   90.00
_cell.angle_gamma   90.00
#
_symmetry.space_group_name_H-M   'P 1'
#
loop_
_entity.id
_entity.type
_entity.pdbx_description
1 polymer ?
#
loop_
_entity_poly.entity_id
_entity_poly.type
_entity_poly.pdbx_seq_one_letter_code
_entity_poly.pdbx_strand_id
1 'polypeptide(L)'
;MNTTENLISTGCPAIAPQPSNSVVKPIKFPAQPQEWKIVSLRECPTPDTMQQCETPDQAAAYWKTHIASHPYFNSECECLVVFILNTRRRIKGHYLVSIGTMDTILCHPREIFRLGVMASAAAIIIAHNHPSGDPTPSEADIKITRDLIRAGQLLKIEVLDHIVVGNPNHTSLRSLGYFY
;
A
#
# COMPACT_ATOMS: atom_id res chain seq x y z
N MET A 1 -22.20 -69.04 26.46
CA MET A 1 -23.27 -69.36 25.51
C MET A 1 -23.89 -68.03 25.10
N ASN A 2 -23.40 -67.45 24.01
CA ASN A 2 -24.12 -67.27 22.72
C ASN A 2 -25.41 -66.46 22.91
N THR A 3 -25.70 -65.37 22.19
CA THR A 3 -25.39 -65.06 20.79
C THR A 3 -25.97 -63.67 20.51
N THR A 4 -25.19 -62.75 19.94
CA THR A 4 -25.61 -61.74 18.94
C THR A 4 -24.40 -60.85 18.61
N GLU A 5 -23.43 -61.44 17.94
CA GLU A 5 -22.56 -60.72 17.01
C GLU A 5 -23.28 -60.63 15.65
N ASN A 6 -22.93 -59.60 14.87
CA ASN A 6 -23.43 -59.24 13.54
C ASN A 6 -24.64 -58.30 13.50
N LEU A 7 -24.38 -57.01 13.24
CA LEU A 7 -25.00 -56.21 12.16
C LEU A 7 -24.64 -54.73 12.28
N ILE A 8 -23.37 -54.33 12.11
CA ILE A 8 -23.02 -53.02 11.51
C ILE A 8 -21.76 -53.20 10.67
N SER A 9 -21.93 -53.85 9.51
CA SER A 9 -21.03 -53.70 8.37
C SER A 9 -21.67 -52.70 7.43
N THR A 10 -21.25 -51.43 7.53
CA THR A 10 -21.39 -50.47 6.44
C THR A 10 -20.11 -49.64 6.40
N GLY A 11 -19.17 -50.09 5.58
CA GLY A 11 -18.04 -49.26 5.19
C GLY A 11 -18.53 -48.04 4.44
N CYS A 12 -18.18 -46.85 4.92
CA CYS A 12 -18.16 -45.63 4.13
C CYS A 12 -16.71 -45.31 3.76
N PRO A 13 -16.23 -45.66 2.55
CA PRO A 13 -15.06 -45.02 1.99
C PRO A 13 -15.55 -43.89 1.07
N ALA A 14 -15.64 -42.68 1.60
CA ALA A 14 -15.76 -41.50 0.74
C ALA A 14 -15.26 -40.27 1.50
N ILE A 15 -13.95 -40.19 1.70
CA ILE A 15 -13.32 -38.87 1.74
C ILE A 15 -13.61 -38.28 0.36
N ALA A 16 -14.56 -37.34 0.30
CA ALA A 16 -14.81 -36.60 -0.93
C ALA A 16 -13.46 -36.05 -1.42
N PRO A 17 -13.06 -36.30 -2.68
CA PRO A 17 -11.83 -35.73 -3.20
C PRO A 17 -11.96 -34.21 -3.10
N GLN A 18 -11.18 -33.61 -2.21
CA GLN A 18 -11.03 -32.16 -2.17
C GLN A 18 -10.62 -31.73 -3.57
N PRO A 19 -11.31 -30.75 -4.20
CA PRO A 19 -10.89 -30.26 -5.50
C PRO A 19 -9.44 -29.80 -5.33
N SER A 20 -8.52 -30.48 -6.00
CA SER A 20 -7.11 -30.07 -6.03
C SER A 20 -7.09 -28.70 -6.68
N ASN A 21 -7.02 -27.65 -5.87
CA ASN A 21 -6.93 -26.28 -6.33
C ASN A 21 -5.50 -26.10 -6.87
N SER A 22 -5.24 -26.70 -8.04
CA SER A 22 -3.96 -26.75 -8.75
C SER A 22 -3.57 -25.40 -9.37
N VAL A 23 -4.44 -24.40 -9.22
CA VAL A 23 -4.26 -23.05 -9.77
C VAL A 23 -3.22 -22.25 -8.98
N VAL A 24 -3.00 -22.57 -7.69
CA VAL A 24 -1.99 -21.88 -6.88
C VAL A 24 -0.74 -22.75 -6.80
N LYS A 25 0.27 -22.45 -7.62
CA LYS A 25 1.60 -23.04 -7.45
C LYS A 25 2.07 -22.75 -6.02
N PRO A 26 2.40 -23.76 -5.20
CA PRO A 26 2.91 -23.52 -3.86
C PRO A 26 4.19 -22.72 -3.96
N ILE A 27 4.28 -21.65 -3.17
CA ILE A 27 5.48 -20.82 -3.07
C ILE A 27 6.61 -21.73 -2.54
N LYS A 28 7.54 -22.10 -3.42
CA LYS A 28 8.74 -22.85 -3.05
C LYS A 28 9.76 -21.86 -2.51
N PHE A 29 9.97 -21.86 -1.20
CA PHE A 29 11.11 -21.15 -0.62
C PHE A 29 12.41 -21.85 -1.05
N PRO A 30 13.44 -21.10 -1.45
CA PRO A 30 14.75 -21.71 -1.71
C PRO A 30 15.24 -22.40 -0.43
N ALA A 31 15.78 -23.60 -0.57
CA ALA A 31 16.30 -24.37 0.56
C ALA A 31 17.51 -23.71 1.24
N GLN A 32 18.18 -22.79 0.53
CA GLN A 32 19.33 -22.05 1.01
C GLN A 32 18.93 -20.58 1.30
N PRO A 33 19.44 -20.00 2.40
CA PRO A 33 19.23 -18.58 2.70
C PRO A 33 19.86 -17.69 1.62
N GLN A 34 19.27 -16.51 1.41
CA GLN A 34 19.70 -15.52 0.41
C GLN A 34 20.18 -14.24 1.09
N GLU A 35 21.21 -13.61 0.53
CA GLU A 35 21.65 -12.26 0.90
C GLU A 35 20.85 -11.22 0.14
N TRP A 36 20.41 -10.16 0.84
CA TRP A 36 19.58 -9.11 0.26
C TRP A 36 20.30 -7.77 0.33
N LYS A 37 20.43 -7.10 -0.83
CA LYS A 37 20.86 -5.71 -0.93
C LYS A 37 19.70 -4.84 -1.39
N ILE A 38 19.50 -3.73 -0.71
CA ILE A 38 18.47 -2.75 -1.03
C ILE A 38 19.18 -1.54 -1.63
N VAL A 39 18.73 -1.09 -2.81
CA VAL A 39 19.29 0.07 -3.52
C VAL A 39 18.19 0.95 -4.07
N SER A 40 18.44 2.26 -4.12
CA SER A 40 17.59 3.19 -4.86
C SER A 40 17.70 2.91 -6.35
N LEU A 41 16.56 2.87 -7.05
CA LEU A 41 16.53 2.54 -8.48
C LEU A 41 17.08 3.68 -9.35
N ARG A 42 16.67 4.93 -9.06
CA ARG A 42 17.07 6.13 -9.82
C ARG A 42 16.95 7.38 -8.97
N GLU A 43 17.72 8.40 -9.33
CA GLU A 43 17.53 9.75 -8.81
C GLU A 43 16.31 10.41 -9.47
N CYS A 44 15.56 11.16 -8.68
CA CYS A 44 14.44 11.96 -9.17
C CYS A 44 14.83 13.44 -9.00
N PRO A 45 15.41 14.09 -10.03
CA PRO A 45 15.87 15.46 -9.93
C PRO A 45 14.68 16.37 -9.63
N THR A 46 14.64 16.85 -8.39
CA THR A 46 13.57 17.68 -7.85
C THR A 46 14.20 19.01 -7.46
N PRO A 47 13.74 20.16 -7.98
CA PRO A 47 14.21 21.47 -7.53
C PRO A 47 14.11 21.58 -6.01
N ASP A 48 15.08 22.22 -5.35
CA ASP A 48 15.10 22.35 -3.88
C ASP A 48 13.79 22.92 -3.31
N THR A 49 13.14 23.81 -4.07
CA THR A 49 11.85 24.43 -3.71
C THR A 49 10.68 23.44 -3.65
N MET A 50 10.76 22.31 -4.35
CA MET A 50 9.73 21.25 -4.39
C MET A 50 10.07 20.05 -3.50
N GLN A 51 11.29 20.00 -2.95
CA GLN A 51 11.68 18.95 -2.02
C GLN A 51 11.06 19.12 -0.63
N GLN A 52 10.72 20.35 -0.25
CA GLN A 52 10.04 20.62 1.02
C GLN A 52 8.56 20.26 0.89
N CYS A 53 8.04 19.52 1.87
CA CYS A 53 6.64 19.10 1.88
C CYS A 53 6.03 19.33 3.27
N GLU A 54 5.57 20.55 3.48
CA GLU A 54 4.89 21.02 4.70
C GLU A 54 3.40 21.26 4.46
N THR A 55 2.99 21.45 3.20
CA THR A 55 1.61 21.71 2.83
C THR A 55 1.08 20.64 1.87
N PRO A 56 -0.25 20.40 1.86
CA PRO A 56 -0.91 19.54 0.88
C PRO A 56 -0.60 19.94 -0.57
N ASP A 57 -0.53 21.25 -0.85
CA ASP A 57 -0.23 21.78 -2.18
C ASP A 57 1.15 21.34 -2.68
N GLN A 58 2.15 21.33 -1.79
CA GLN A 58 3.50 20.88 -2.14
C GLN A 58 3.52 19.38 -2.44
N ALA A 59 2.79 18.57 -1.66
CA ALA A 59 2.65 17.13 -1.92
C ALA A 59 1.97 16.88 -3.28
N ALA A 60 0.88 17.59 -3.57
CA ALA A 60 0.17 17.48 -4.83
C ALA A 60 1.01 17.98 -6.03
N ALA A 61 1.78 19.05 -5.85
CA ALA A 61 2.72 19.52 -6.86
C ALA A 61 3.81 18.49 -7.16
N TYR A 62 4.40 17.90 -6.11
CA TYR A 62 5.39 16.83 -6.26
C TYR A 62 4.81 15.62 -7.01
N TRP A 63 3.57 15.22 -6.67
CA TRP A 63 2.86 14.16 -7.40
C TRP A 63 2.75 14.47 -8.90
N LYS A 64 2.22 15.64 -9.24
CA LYS A 64 1.97 16.05 -10.63
C LYS A 64 3.26 16.09 -11.46
N THR A 65 4.39 16.42 -10.86
CA THR A 65 5.69 16.44 -11.55
C THR A 65 6.30 15.05 -11.71
N HIS A 66 6.33 14.23 -10.66
CA HIS A 66 7.13 12.99 -10.65
C HIS A 66 6.34 11.71 -10.90
N ILE A 67 5.07 11.67 -10.46
CA ILE A 67 4.25 10.47 -10.56
C ILE A 67 3.52 10.41 -11.90
N ALA A 68 2.98 11.54 -12.36
CA ALA A 68 2.32 11.59 -13.66
C ALA A 68 3.26 11.26 -14.85
N SER A 69 4.57 11.47 -14.68
CA SER A 69 5.61 11.12 -15.66
C SER A 69 6.24 9.74 -15.43
N HIS A 70 5.76 8.99 -14.44
CA HIS A 70 6.33 7.69 -14.07
C HIS A 70 5.96 6.60 -15.10
N PRO A 71 6.91 5.77 -15.58
CA PRO A 71 6.63 4.76 -16.62
C PRO A 71 5.54 3.73 -16.26
N TYR A 72 5.40 3.45 -14.96
CA TYR A 72 4.41 2.50 -14.44
C TYR A 72 3.14 3.17 -13.90
N PHE A 73 3.02 4.49 -13.98
CA PHE A 73 1.79 5.18 -13.59
C PHE A 73 0.73 4.98 -14.68
N ASN A 74 -0.48 4.62 -14.27
CA ASN A 74 -1.63 4.51 -15.13
C ASN A 74 -2.77 5.37 -14.58
N SER A 75 -3.15 6.42 -15.30
CA SER A 75 -4.21 7.34 -14.89
C SER A 75 -5.60 6.72 -14.92
N GLU A 76 -5.79 5.63 -15.68
CA GLU A 76 -7.05 4.89 -15.79
C GLU A 76 -7.33 4.01 -14.57
N CYS A 77 -6.35 3.86 -13.67
CA CYS A 77 -6.48 3.09 -12.44
C CYS A 77 -6.09 3.95 -11.23
N GLU A 78 -6.55 3.54 -10.05
CA GLU A 78 -6.10 4.15 -8.81
C GLU A 78 -4.66 3.71 -8.51
N CYS A 79 -3.74 4.66 -8.45
CA CYS A 79 -2.36 4.42 -8.10
C CYS A 79 -2.09 4.95 -6.70
N LEU A 80 -1.52 4.14 -5.81
CA LEU A 80 -1.10 4.57 -4.47
C LEU A 80 0.41 4.78 -4.43
N VAL A 81 0.83 5.95 -3.98
CA VAL A 81 2.24 6.30 -3.81
C VAL A 81 2.49 6.71 -2.37
N VAL A 82 3.67 6.34 -1.88
CA VAL A 82 4.20 6.80 -0.60
C VAL A 82 5.36 7.74 -0.87
N PHE A 83 5.31 8.92 -0.27
CA PHE A 83 6.43 9.83 -0.16
C PHE A 83 7.17 9.55 1.14
N ILE A 84 8.49 9.50 1.04
CA ILE A 84 9.40 9.18 2.15
C ILE A 84 10.06 10.47 2.57
N LEU A 85 9.86 10.90 3.81
CA LEU A 85 10.37 12.18 4.31
C LEU A 85 11.45 12.01 5.38
N ASN A 86 12.39 12.94 5.42
CA ASN A 86 13.34 13.08 6.52
C ASN A 86 12.76 13.90 7.69
N THR A 87 13.54 14.08 8.75
CA THR A 87 13.15 14.83 9.96
C THR A 87 12.86 16.31 9.71
N ARG A 88 13.32 16.87 8.58
CA ARG A 88 13.06 18.24 8.15
C ARG A 88 11.90 18.33 7.15
N ARG A 89 11.08 17.28 7.01
CA ARG A 89 9.97 17.19 6.05
C ARG A 89 10.39 17.42 4.60
N ARG A 90 11.63 17.04 4.26
CA ARG A 90 12.09 16.97 2.86
C ARG A 90 11.86 15.58 2.30
N ILE A 91 11.33 15.51 1.09
CA ILE A 91 11.11 14.26 0.35
C ILE A 91 12.47 13.68 -0.02
N LYS A 92 12.77 12.49 0.51
CA LYS A 92 13.95 11.67 0.16
C LYS A 92 13.70 10.87 -1.12
N GLY A 93 12.43 10.56 -1.40
CA GLY A 93 12.00 9.80 -2.56
C GLY A 93 10.53 9.39 -2.45
N HIS A 94 10.07 8.66 -3.45
CA HIS A 94 8.71 8.13 -3.52
C HIS A 94 8.73 6.68 -4.00
N TYR A 95 7.65 5.96 -3.74
CA TYR A 95 7.44 4.62 -4.26
C TYR A 95 5.98 4.40 -4.64
N LEU A 96 5.75 3.92 -5.86
CA LEU A 96 4.45 3.47 -6.34
C LEU A 96 4.18 2.09 -5.72
N VAL A 97 3.33 2.07 -4.69
CA VAL A 97 3.06 0.89 -3.86
C VAL A 97 2.14 -0.09 -4.58
N SER A 98 1.06 0.46 -5.12
CA SER A 98 0.01 -0.34 -5.74
C SER A 98 -0.55 0.40 -6.95
N ILE A 99 -0.87 -0.39 -7.98
CA ILE A 99 -1.72 0.01 -9.09
C ILE A 99 -2.95 -0.86 -8.91
N GLY A 100 -4.00 -0.25 -8.38
CA GLY A 100 -5.26 -0.91 -8.03
C GLY A 100 -6.13 -1.19 -9.24
N THR A 101 -7.41 -1.40 -8.97
CA THR A 101 -8.45 -1.45 -10.01
C THR A 101 -8.89 -0.04 -10.39
N MET A 102 -10.04 0.09 -11.05
CA MET A 102 -10.61 1.37 -11.43
C MET A 102 -11.16 2.17 -10.23
N ASP A 103 -11.43 1.50 -9.11
CA ASP A 103 -12.27 1.99 -8.01
C ASP A 103 -11.79 1.59 -6.60
N THR A 104 -10.76 0.74 -6.48
CA THR A 104 -10.20 0.38 -5.18
C THR A 104 -8.71 0.14 -5.21
N ILE A 105 -8.04 0.61 -4.16
CA ILE A 105 -6.68 0.21 -3.80
C ILE A 105 -6.73 -0.72 -2.58
N LEU A 106 -6.29 -1.96 -2.77
CA LEU A 106 -5.93 -2.84 -1.67
C LEU A 106 -4.45 -2.63 -1.34
N CYS A 107 -4.16 -2.08 -0.16
CA CYS A 107 -2.80 -1.98 0.34
C CYS A 107 -2.73 -2.31 1.83
N HIS A 108 -1.68 -3.02 2.21
CA HIS A 108 -1.43 -3.41 3.60
C HIS A 108 -0.33 -2.53 4.21
N PRO A 109 -0.46 -2.05 5.47
CA PRO A 109 0.56 -1.19 6.11
C PRO A 109 1.99 -1.73 6.03
N ARG A 110 2.16 -3.06 6.10
CA ARG A 110 3.44 -3.74 5.91
C ARG A 110 4.20 -3.32 4.65
N GLU A 111 3.50 -3.10 3.53
CA GLU A 111 4.13 -2.80 2.23
C GLU A 111 4.65 -1.36 2.21
N ILE A 112 3.84 -0.45 2.75
CA ILE A 112 4.16 0.98 2.89
C ILE A 112 5.32 1.17 3.88
N PHE A 113 5.20 0.61 5.08
CA PHE A 113 6.18 0.84 6.13
C PHE A 113 7.47 0.05 5.94
N ARG A 114 7.46 -1.09 5.21
CA ARG A 114 8.71 -1.74 4.80
C ARG A 114 9.64 -0.74 4.12
N LEU A 115 9.11 0.07 3.20
CA LEU A 115 9.89 1.08 2.48
C LEU A 115 10.31 2.22 3.40
N GLY A 116 9.40 2.69 4.26
CA GLY A 116 9.72 3.71 5.24
C GLY A 116 10.90 3.31 6.13
N VAL A 117 10.90 2.08 6.63
CA VAL A 117 11.99 1.53 7.45
C VAL A 117 13.28 1.40 6.64
N MET A 118 13.21 0.77 5.45
CA MET A 118 14.37 0.55 4.58
C MET A 118 15.05 1.87 4.15
N ALA A 119 14.27 2.93 3.98
CA ALA A 119 14.76 4.23 3.58
C ALA A 119 15.01 5.18 4.76
N SER A 120 14.95 4.71 6.02
CA SER A 120 15.10 5.54 7.22
C SER A 120 14.21 6.80 7.18
N ALA A 121 12.92 6.60 6.93
CA ALA A 121 11.91 7.65 6.96
C ALA A 121 11.71 8.14 8.39
N ALA A 122 11.67 9.45 8.57
CA ALA A 122 11.15 10.05 9.81
C ALA A 122 9.61 10.11 9.76
N ALA A 123 9.09 10.35 8.57
CA ALA A 123 7.66 10.45 8.31
C ALA A 123 7.34 10.04 6.87
N ILE A 124 6.06 9.79 6.60
CA ILE A 124 5.53 9.49 5.28
C ILE A 124 4.32 10.35 4.97
N ILE A 125 4.12 10.62 3.69
CA ILE A 125 2.86 11.12 3.13
C ILE A 125 2.37 10.07 2.15
N ILE A 126 1.07 9.83 2.16
CA ILE A 126 0.44 8.89 1.23
C ILE A 126 -0.37 9.71 0.24
N ALA A 127 -0.35 9.30 -1.02
CA ALA A 127 -1.15 9.95 -2.04
C ALA A 127 -1.70 8.92 -3.02
N HIS A 128 -2.90 9.15 -3.51
CA HIS A 128 -3.46 8.41 -4.63
C HIS A 128 -4.26 9.30 -5.56
N ASN A 129 -4.45 8.84 -6.79
CA ASN A 129 -5.37 9.47 -7.73
C ASN A 129 -6.71 8.75 -7.79
N HIS A 130 -7.76 9.51 -8.07
CA HIS A 130 -9.03 8.95 -8.55
C HIS A 130 -9.12 9.15 -10.08
N PRO A 131 -9.31 8.08 -10.87
CA PRO A 131 -9.50 8.19 -12.33
C PRO A 131 -10.67 9.10 -12.74
N SER A 132 -11.70 9.20 -11.88
CA SER A 132 -12.85 10.10 -12.07
C SER A 132 -12.48 11.58 -12.05
N GLY A 133 -11.33 11.93 -11.46
CA GLY A 133 -10.88 13.30 -11.25
C GLY A 133 -11.46 14.00 -10.01
N ASP A 134 -12.43 13.39 -9.31
CA ASP A 134 -12.99 13.92 -8.07
C ASP A 134 -12.07 13.57 -6.88
N PRO A 135 -11.48 14.56 -6.17
CA PRO A 135 -10.59 14.30 -5.04
C PRO A 135 -11.33 13.97 -3.73
N THR A 136 -12.65 13.80 -3.74
CA THR A 136 -13.42 13.44 -2.54
C THR A 136 -12.99 12.06 -2.02
N PRO A 137 -12.52 11.92 -0.77
CA PRO A 137 -12.06 10.64 -0.26
C PRO A 137 -13.21 9.67 -0.02
N SER A 138 -12.99 8.40 -0.36
CA SER A 138 -13.91 7.30 -0.07
C SER A 138 -13.78 6.82 1.39
N GLU A 139 -14.76 6.04 1.85
CA GLU A 139 -14.67 5.35 3.14
C GLU A 139 -13.50 4.36 3.20
N ALA A 140 -13.11 3.78 2.05
CA ALA A 140 -11.95 2.91 1.96
C ALA A 140 -10.66 3.68 2.21
N ASP A 141 -10.54 4.90 1.67
CA ASP A 141 -9.40 5.80 1.89
C ASP A 141 -9.27 6.19 3.35
N ILE A 142 -10.38 6.53 4.00
CA ILE A 142 -10.39 6.89 5.42
C ILE A 142 -9.98 5.69 6.27
N LYS A 143 -10.49 4.49 5.95
CA LYS A 143 -10.16 3.26 6.68
C LYS A 143 -8.69 2.90 6.55
N ILE A 144 -8.13 2.91 5.34
CA ILE A 144 -6.71 2.58 5.15
C ILE A 144 -5.82 3.61 5.85
N THR A 145 -6.16 4.89 5.79
CA THR A 145 -5.45 5.97 6.49
C THR A 145 -5.36 5.70 7.99
N ARG A 146 -6.48 5.33 8.62
CA ARG A 146 -6.51 5.02 10.06
C ARG A 146 -5.63 3.83 10.41
N ASP A 147 -5.63 2.78 9.59
CA ASP A 147 -4.79 1.60 9.81
C ASP A 147 -3.30 1.94 9.65
N LEU A 148 -2.97 2.84 8.72
CA LEU A 148 -1.62 3.33 8.51
C LEU A 148 -1.13 4.22 9.65
N ILE A 149 -1.97 5.11 10.17
CA ILE A 149 -1.65 5.94 11.34
C ILE A 149 -1.32 5.05 12.54
N ARG A 150 -2.15 4.02 12.81
CA ARG A 150 -1.90 3.07 13.91
C ARG A 150 -0.57 2.33 13.74
N ALA A 151 -0.27 1.86 12.53
CA ALA A 151 0.99 1.20 12.23
C ALA A 151 2.19 2.16 12.38
N GLY A 152 2.04 3.40 11.91
CA GLY A 152 3.06 4.44 12.03
C GLY A 152 3.39 4.81 13.47
N GLN A 153 2.36 4.89 14.33
CA GLN A 153 2.55 5.13 15.77
C GLN A 153 3.37 4.02 16.44
N LEU A 154 3.14 2.76 16.06
CA LEU A 154 3.88 1.61 16.57
C LEU A 154 5.35 1.63 16.10
N LEU A 155 5.57 1.95 14.83
CA LEU A 155 6.89 1.99 14.20
C LEU A 155 7.67 3.28 14.46
N LYS A 156 7.04 4.28 15.09
CA LYS A 156 7.57 5.65 15.26
C LYS A 156 7.92 6.33 13.92
N ILE A 157 7.09 6.11 12.91
CA ILE A 157 7.14 6.79 11.61
C ILE A 157 5.79 7.49 11.42
N GLU A 158 5.80 8.82 11.47
CA GLU A 158 4.56 9.61 11.41
C GLU A 158 3.93 9.55 10.00
N VAL A 159 2.60 9.39 9.94
CA VAL A 159 1.84 9.63 8.70
C VAL A 159 1.40 11.09 8.72
N LEU A 160 2.07 11.94 7.94
CA LEU A 160 1.86 13.39 7.96
C LEU A 160 0.57 13.80 7.26
N ASP A 161 0.24 13.14 6.16
CA ASP A 161 -0.99 13.40 5.42
C ASP A 161 -1.36 12.22 4.51
N HIS A 162 -2.62 12.21 4.07
CA HIS A 162 -3.11 11.43 2.94
C HIS A 162 -3.76 12.37 1.91
N ILE A 163 -3.18 12.44 0.72
CA ILE A 163 -3.58 13.34 -0.35
C ILE A 163 -4.32 12.59 -1.45
N VAL A 164 -5.57 12.94 -1.70
CA VAL A 164 -6.31 12.48 -2.88
C VAL A 164 -6.09 13.48 -4.01
N VAL A 165 -5.53 13.02 -5.11
CA VAL A 165 -5.19 13.84 -6.28
C VAL A 165 -6.24 13.62 -7.37
N GLY A 166 -7.04 14.65 -7.62
CA GLY A 166 -7.97 14.72 -8.75
C GLY A 166 -7.41 15.54 -9.91
N ASN A 167 -8.29 15.91 -10.84
CA ASN A 167 -7.96 16.78 -11.96
C ASN A 167 -9.02 17.89 -12.10
N PRO A 168 -8.71 19.18 -11.81
CA PRO A 168 -7.39 19.75 -11.47
C PRO A 168 -7.06 19.77 -9.96
N ASN A 169 -8.04 19.45 -9.11
CA ASN A 169 -8.00 19.68 -7.67
C ASN A 169 -7.35 18.54 -6.88
N HIS A 170 -7.11 18.76 -5.59
CA HIS A 170 -6.66 17.74 -4.65
C HIS A 170 -7.30 17.99 -3.29
N THR A 171 -7.23 17.00 -2.40
CA THR A 171 -7.79 17.09 -1.06
C THR A 171 -6.88 16.38 -0.07
N SER A 172 -6.71 16.98 1.11
CA SER A 172 -5.96 16.42 2.23
C SER A 172 -6.95 15.88 3.26
N LEU A 173 -6.83 14.59 3.59
CA LEU A 173 -7.66 14.00 4.64
C LEU A 173 -7.37 14.65 6.01
N ARG A 174 -6.13 15.10 6.25
CA ARG A 174 -5.78 15.83 7.48
C ARG A 174 -6.48 17.18 7.54
N SER A 175 -6.44 17.96 6.46
CA SER A 175 -7.09 19.28 6.38
C SER A 175 -8.62 19.18 6.48
N LEU A 176 -9.20 18.08 5.99
CA LEU A 176 -10.63 17.79 6.17
C LEU A 176 -11.00 17.29 7.58
N GLY A 177 -10.03 17.05 8.45
CA GLY A 177 -10.26 16.66 9.84
C GLY A 177 -10.56 15.17 10.06
N TYR A 178 -10.20 14.29 9.12
CA TYR A 178 -10.38 12.85 9.30
C TYR A 178 -9.41 12.23 10.33
N PHE A 179 -8.31 12.91 10.63
CA PHE A 179 -7.32 12.56 11.66
C PHE A 179 -6.46 13.77 12.06
N TYR A 180 -5.70 13.63 13.15
CA TYR A 180 -4.85 14.67 13.73
C TYR A 180 -3.41 14.20 13.98
#